data_AF-F9Q160-F1
#
_entry.id   AF-F9Q160-F1
#
_cell.length_a   1.000
_cell.length_b   1.000
_cell.length_c   1.000
_cell.angle_alpha   90.00
_cell.angle_beta   90.00
_cell.angle_gamma   90.00
#
_symmetry.space_group_name_H-M   'P 1'
#
loop_
_entity.id
_entity.type
_entity.pdbx_description
1 polymer ?
#
loop_
_entity_poly.entity_id
_entity_poly.type
_entity_poly.pdbx_seq_one_letter_code
_entity_poly.pdbx_strand_id
1 'polypeptide(L)' 'MHQYFSFKLAAVRNLYLSKFLKDHDPEGARLKEELATLFGQAHLSCLKEDYQELAHLLYQIAEVDGRFRDLYVN' A
#
# COMPACT_ATOMS: atom_id res chain seq x y z
N MET A 1 7.67 -14.88 11.66
CA MET A 1 6.40 -14.50 12.31
C MET A 1 6.15 -12.97 12.41
N HIS A 2 6.93 -12.09 11.77
CA HIS A 2 6.73 -10.62 11.86
C HIS A 2 5.92 -9.98 10.70
N GLN A 3 5.80 -10.63 9.54
CA GLN A 3 5.10 -10.07 8.36
C GLN A 3 3.56 -10.06 8.51
N TYR A 4 3.00 -10.88 9.40
CA TYR A 4 1.55 -10.98 9.59
C TYR A 4 0.91 -9.68 10.08
N PHE A 5 1.62 -8.92 10.92
CA PHE A 5 1.12 -7.66 11.49
C PHE A 5 1.49 -6.44 10.64
N SER A 6 2.55 -6.51 9.83
CA SER A 6 3.07 -5.35 9.10
C SER A 6 2.13 -4.86 8.01
N PHE A 7 1.47 -5.77 7.28
CA PHE A 7 0.60 -5.36 6.17
C PHE A 7 -0.69 -4.68 6.63
N LYS A 8 -1.35 -5.17 7.69
CA LYS A 8 -2.56 -4.50 8.23
C LYS A 8 -2.25 -3.09 8.71
N LEU A 9 -1.15 -2.92 9.45
CA LEU A 9 -0.75 -1.60 9.95
C LEU A 9 -0.39 -0.66 8.79
N ALA A 10 0.32 -1.16 7.78
CA ALA A 10 0.64 -0.39 6.58
C ALA A 10 -0.62 0.03 5.82
N ALA A 11 -1.61 -0.85 5.68
CA ALA A 11 -2.87 -0.54 5.03
C ALA A 11 -3.61 0.60 5.73
N VAL A 12 -3.80 0.49 7.05
CA VAL A 12 -4.51 1.52 7.84
C VAL A 12 -3.77 2.87 7.81
N ARG A 13 -2.43 2.86 7.92
CA ARG A 13 -1.61 4.08 7.83
C ARG A 13 -1.82 4.80 6.49
N ASN A 14 -1.77 4.05 5.39
CA ASN A 14 -1.98 4.63 4.07
C ASN A 14 -3.42 5.14 3.90
N LEU A 15 -4.42 4.45 4.46
CA LEU A 15 -5.81 4.92 4.43
C LEU A 15 -6.02 6.23 5.21
N TYR A 16 -5.38 6.40 6.38
CA TYR A 16 -5.44 7.65 7.12
C TYR A 16 -4.78 8.80 6.38
N LEU A 17 -3.61 8.56 5.77
CA LEU A 17 -2.95 9.57 4.97
C LEU A 17 -3.76 9.91 3.71
N SER A 18 -4.36 8.93 3.05
CA SER A 18 -5.26 9.16 1.92
C SER A 18 -6.41 10.09 2.31
N LYS A 19 -7.08 9.84 3.44
CA LYS A 19 -8.16 10.70 3.95
C LYS A 19 -7.68 12.11 4.27
N PHE A 20 -6.48 12.24 4.84
CA PHE A 20 -5.88 13.54 5.14
C PHE A 20 -5.59 14.35 3.86
N LEU A 21 -5.12 13.69 2.80
CA LEU A 21 -4.73 14.34 1.54
C LEU A 21 -5.93 14.66 0.64
N LYS A 22 -7.09 14.01 0.83
CA LYS A 22 -8.22 14.00 -0.13
C LYS A 22 -8.61 15.36 -0.71
N ASP A 23 -8.61 16.41 0.11
CA ASP A 23 -9.08 17.74 -0.30
C ASP A 23 -7.95 18.67 -0.78
N HIS A 24 -6.68 18.30 -0.58
CA HIS A 24 -5.52 19.15 -0.85
C HIS A 24 -4.57 18.55 -1.89
N ASP A 25 -4.51 17.23 -1.99
CA ASP A 25 -3.69 16.46 -2.90
C ASP A 25 -4.44 15.18 -3.30
N PRO A 26 -5.38 15.28 -4.25
CA PRO A 26 -6.21 14.16 -4.66
C PRO A 26 -5.41 13.03 -5.31
N GLU A 27 -4.29 13.32 -5.97
CA GLU A 27 -3.45 12.29 -6.59
C GLU A 27 -2.63 11.53 -5.54
N GLY A 28 -2.02 12.25 -4.58
CA GLY A 28 -1.38 11.62 -3.42
C GLY A 28 -2.37 10.80 -2.59
N ALA A 29 -3.60 11.31 -2.42
CA ALA A 29 -4.68 10.59 -1.74
C ALA A 29 -5.04 9.28 -2.45
N ARG A 30 -5.17 9.31 -3.78
CA ARG A 30 -5.48 8.14 -4.61
C ARG A 30 -4.39 7.08 -4.53
N LEU A 31 -3.12 7.46 -4.65
CA LEU A 31 -1.99 6.53 -4.54
C LEU A 31 -1.90 5.88 -3.16
N LYS A 32 -2.22 6.62 -2.09
CA LYS A 32 -2.28 6.06 -0.74
C LYS A 32 -3.46 5.10 -0.53
N GLU A 33 -4.61 5.37 -1.13
CA GLU A 33 -5.73 4.41 -1.12
C GLU A 33 -5.39 3.13 -1.90
N GLU A 34 -4.70 3.26 -3.03
CA GLU A 34 -4.18 2.14 -3.84
C GLU A 34 -3.20 1.28 -3.02
N LEU A 35 -2.24 1.90 -2.32
CA LEU A 35 -1.35 1.19 -1.39
C LEU A 35 -2.10 0.48 -0.27
N ALA A 36 -3.14 1.11 0.30
CA ALA A 36 -3.93 0.48 1.36
C ALA A 36 -4.62 -0.80 0.87
N THR A 37 -5.14 -0.77 -0.36
CA THR A 37 -5.74 -1.94 -1.03
C THR A 37 -4.72 -3.06 -1.25
N LEU A 38 -3.56 -2.72 -1.82
CA LEU A 38 -2.50 -3.68 -2.09
C LEU A 38 -1.96 -4.34 -0.82
N PHE A 39 -1.79 -3.57 0.26
CA PHE A 39 -1.41 -4.15 1.56
C PHE A 39 -2.50 -5.08 2.14
N GLY A 40 -3.78 -4.77 1.91
CA GLY A 40 -4.89 -5.66 2.26
C GLY A 40 -4.84 -6.98 1.50
N GLN A 41 -4.57 -6.93 0.20
CA GLN A 41 -4.39 -8.12 -0.65
C GLN A 41 -3.16 -8.93 -0.24
N ALA A 42 -2.02 -8.27 0.01
CA ALA A 42 -0.80 -8.94 0.44
C ALA A 42 -0.99 -9.69 1.78
N HIS A 43 -1.80 -9.13 2.69
CA HIS A 43 -2.18 -9.83 3.91
C HIS A 43 -2.98 -11.10 3.63
N LEU A 44 -3.93 -11.06 2.69
CA LEU A 44 -4.73 -12.22 2.29
C LEU A 44 -3.88 -13.30 1.60
N SER A 45 -2.96 -12.92 0.71
CA SER A 45 -2.06 -13.88 0.05
C SER A 45 -1.11 -14.54 1.04
N CYS A 46 -0.62 -13.79 2.04
CA CYS A 46 0.16 -14.35 3.14
C CYS A 46 -0.64 -15.34 4.00
N LEU A 47 -1.94 -15.09 4.24
CA LEU A 47 -2.83 -16.02 4.97
C LEU A 47 -3.10 -17.31 4.20
N LYS A 48 -3.16 -17.22 2.87
CA LYS A 48 -3.38 -18.37 1.97
C LYS A 48 -2.09 -19.12 1.61
N GLU A 49 -0.95 -18.67 2.11
CA GLU A 49 0.39 -19.17 1.74
C GLU A 49 0.66 -19.09 0.22
N ASP A 50 0.00 -18.16 -0.47
CA ASP A 50 0.19 -17.90 -1.90
C ASP A 50 1.37 -16.94 -2.10
N TYR A 51 2.57 -17.50 -2.06
CA TYR A 51 3.81 -16.72 -2.13
C TYR A 51 4.09 -16.14 -3.52
N GLN A 52 3.57 -16.75 -4.58
CA GLN A 52 3.72 -16.23 -5.94
C GLN A 52 2.91 -14.95 -6.10
N GLU A 53 1.65 -14.95 -5.65
CA GLU A 53 0.81 -13.77 -5.64
C GLU A 53 1.36 -12.71 -4.67
N LEU A 54 1.84 -13.13 -3.50
CA LEU A 54 2.47 -12.21 -2.55
C LEU A 54 3.67 -11.49 -3.18
N ALA A 55 4.52 -12.19 -3.93
CA ALA A 55 5.66 -11.57 -4.62
C ALA A 55 5.19 -10.55 -5.66
N HIS A 56 4.14 -10.87 -6.43
CA HIS A 56 3.57 -9.94 -7.41
C HIS A 56 3.02 -8.66 -6.73
N LEU A 57 2.27 -8.82 -5.65
CA LEU A 57 1.73 -7.70 -4.86
C LEU A 57 2.84 -6.84 -4.26
N LEU A 58 3.94 -7.44 -3.80
CA LEU A 58 5.09 -6.68 -3.28
C LEU A 58 5.75 -5.80 -4.36
N TYR A 59 5.85 -6.28 -5.60
CA TYR A 59 6.32 -5.45 -6.72
C TYR A 59 5.38 -4.28 -7.00
N GLN A 60 4.07 -4.53 -7.03
CA GLN A 60 3.07 -3.47 -7.23
C GLN A 60 3.10 -2.43 -6.10
N ILE A 61 3.25 -2.87 -4.84
CA ILE A 61 3.42 -1.97 -3.69
C ILE A 61 4.63 -1.05 -3.90
N ALA A 62 5.77 -1.61 -4.31
CA ALA A 62 6.98 -0.83 -4.55
C ALA A 62 6.81 0.19 -5.70
N GLU A 63 6.12 -0.20 -6.77
CA GLU A 63 5.83 0.69 -7.91
C GLU A 63 4.94 1.87 -7.48
N VAL A 64 3.83 1.59 -6.78
CA VAL A 64 2.91 2.65 -6.32
C VAL A 64 3.55 3.54 -5.27
N ASP A 65 4.36 2.99 -4.35
CA ASP A 65 5.09 3.79 -3.37
C ASP A 65 6.16 4.67 -4.04
N GLY A 66 6.82 4.15 -5.09
CA GLY A 66 7.71 4.94 -5.96
C GLY A 66 6.99 6.11 -6.61
N ARG A 67 5.84 5.85 -7.26
CA ARG A 67 5.00 6.90 -7.87
C ARG A 67 4.58 7.96 -6.86
N PHE A 68 4.21 7.57 -5.64
CA PHE A 68 3.89 8.52 -4.58
C PHE A 68 5.09 9.37 -4.18
N ARG A 69 6.28 8.76 -4.04
CA ARG A 69 7.51 9.50 -3.71
C ARG A 69 7.86 10.51 -4.80
N ASP A 70 7.75 10.11 -6.05
CA ASP A 70 8.11 10.93 -7.21
C ASP A 70 7.18 12.16 -7.38
N LEU A 71 6.02 12.19 -6.70
CA LEU A 71 5.20 13.42 -6.61
C LEU A 71 5.87 14.55 -5.82
N TYR A 72 6.80 14.23 -4.90
CA TYR A 72 7.35 15.21 -3.95
C TYR A 72 8.88 15.28 -3.98
N VAL A 73 9.54 14.35 -4.66
CA VAL A 73 10.99 14.34 -4.83
C VAL A 73 11.29 14.71 -6.28
N ASN A 74 11.80 15.92 -6.47
CA ASN A 74 12.39 16.39 -7.73
C ASN A 74 13.84 15.91 -7.87
#